data_AF-A0AAP4LCN6-F1
#
_entry.id   AF-A0AAP4LCN6-F1
#
_cell.length_a   1.000
_cell.length_b   1.000
_cell.length_c   1.000
_cell.angle_alpha   90.00
_cell.angle_beta   90.00
_cell.angle_gamma   90.00
#
_symmetry.space_group_name_H-M   'P 1'
#
loop_
_entity.id
_entity.type
_entity.pdbx_description
1 polymer ?
#
loop_
_entity_poly.entity_id
_entity_poly.type
_entity_poly.pdbx_seq_one_letter_code
_entity_poly.pdbx_strand_id
1 'polypeptide(L)'
;MQLINRIPFGLRLVDQQYVDVADVPKGKQCGCICPSCRIPLIARQGKANRWHFAHASRDVDEVEKECEFSFFVSVRTMAKQLLEVGMAVVLPEWRDAIIEKCHSEVFIEEYWITRKTEVTLKTYRRNTFSTVCWSIFTLRSVDTLS
;
A
#
# COMPACT_ATOMS: atom_id res chain seq x y z
N MET A 1 -8.51 -2.32 20.59
CA MET A 1 -8.30 -2.10 19.14
C MET A 1 -7.63 -3.35 18.53
N GLN A 2 -8.40 -4.29 17.99
CA GLN A 2 -7.93 -5.64 17.57
C GLN A 2 -7.63 -5.78 16.07
N LEU A 3 -6.98 -4.78 15.45
CA LEU A 3 -6.68 -4.82 14.00
C LEU A 3 -5.31 -5.43 13.67
N ILE A 4 -4.44 -5.63 14.66
CA ILE A 4 -3.03 -6.00 14.44
C ILE A 4 -2.88 -7.42 13.84
N ASN A 5 -3.82 -8.33 14.12
CA ASN A 5 -3.73 -9.75 13.76
C ASN A 5 -4.54 -10.18 12.53
N ARG A 6 -5.22 -9.27 11.82
CA ARG A 6 -6.06 -9.61 10.66
C ARG A 6 -5.40 -9.09 9.39
N ILE A 7 -4.92 -9.99 8.54
CA ILE A 7 -4.19 -9.65 7.31
C ILE A 7 -5.21 -9.50 6.16
N PRO A 8 -5.36 -8.33 5.52
CA PRO A 8 -6.26 -8.17 4.37
C PRO A 8 -5.70 -8.73 3.06
N PHE A 9 -4.37 -8.68 2.86
CA PHE A 9 -3.73 -9.07 1.59
C PHE A 9 -2.69 -10.18 1.80
N GLY A 10 -2.84 -11.27 1.05
CA GLY A 10 -1.93 -12.43 1.06
C GLY A 10 -1.16 -12.54 -0.25
N LEU A 11 0.02 -13.17 -0.23
CA LEU A 11 0.78 -13.45 -1.45
C LEU A 11 0.29 -14.76 -2.07
N ARG A 12 -0.30 -14.70 -3.26
CA ARG A 12 -0.76 -15.88 -4.00
C ARG A 12 0.41 -16.53 -4.73
N LEU A 13 0.55 -17.86 -4.59
CA LEU A 13 1.73 -18.57 -5.08
C LEU A 13 1.79 -18.72 -6.60
N VAL A 14 0.62 -18.84 -7.27
CA VAL A 14 0.56 -19.19 -8.70
C VAL A 14 1.13 -18.09 -9.60
N ASP A 15 0.94 -16.83 -9.22
CA ASP A 15 1.30 -15.64 -9.99
C ASP A 15 2.22 -14.68 -9.23
N GLN A 16 2.56 -14.99 -7.98
CA GLN A 16 3.38 -14.16 -7.10
C GLN A 16 2.79 -12.75 -6.89
N GLN A 17 1.46 -12.63 -6.87
CA GLN A 17 0.77 -11.37 -6.65
C GLN A 17 0.14 -11.29 -5.25
N TYR A 18 0.15 -10.10 -4.67
CA TYR A 18 -0.68 -9.77 -3.52
C TYR A 18 -2.13 -9.67 -3.97
N VAL A 19 -3.02 -10.37 -3.25
CA VAL A 19 -4.46 -10.44 -3.56
C VAL A 19 -5.28 -10.15 -2.31
N ASP A 20 -6.48 -9.58 -2.50
CA ASP A 20 -7.45 -9.39 -1.42
C ASP A 20 -8.05 -10.74 -1.02
N VAL A 21 -8.43 -10.84 0.26
CA VAL A 21 -9.18 -12.00 0.77
C VAL A 21 -10.49 -12.20 0.02
N ALA A 22 -11.10 -11.18 -0.56
CA ALA A 22 -12.32 -11.28 -1.36
C ALA A 22 -12.10 -11.99 -2.71
N ASP A 23 -10.88 -11.92 -3.26
CA ASP A 23 -10.55 -12.43 -4.60
C ASP A 23 -10.05 -13.87 -4.62
N VAL A 24 -10.19 -14.58 -3.49
CA VAL A 24 -9.70 -15.95 -3.32
C VAL A 24 -10.76 -16.89 -2.76
N PRO A 25 -10.67 -18.20 -3.04
CA PRO A 25 -11.52 -19.19 -2.40
C PRO A 25 -11.38 -19.20 -0.87
N LYS A 26 -12.51 -19.36 -0.16
CA LYS A 26 -12.55 -19.46 1.30
C LYS A 26 -11.65 -20.58 1.84
N GLY A 27 -10.93 -20.34 2.92
CA GLY A 27 -10.18 -21.36 3.65
C GLY A 27 -8.76 -21.58 3.12
N LYS A 28 -8.23 -22.80 3.31
CA LYS A 28 -6.86 -23.20 2.89
C LYS A 28 -6.68 -23.28 1.37
N GLN A 29 -7.78 -23.42 0.63
CA GLN A 29 -7.80 -23.44 -0.84
C GLN A 29 -7.49 -22.07 -1.48
N CYS A 30 -7.30 -21.00 -0.69
CA CYS A 30 -6.88 -19.70 -1.23
C CYS A 30 -5.52 -19.75 -1.95
N GLY A 31 -4.65 -20.71 -1.62
CA GLY A 31 -3.32 -20.83 -2.23
C GLY A 31 -2.38 -19.66 -1.91
N CYS A 32 -2.68 -18.92 -0.84
CA CYS A 32 -1.88 -17.79 -0.39
C CYS A 32 -0.88 -18.20 0.70
N ILE A 33 0.19 -17.43 0.84
CA ILE A 33 1.19 -17.55 1.89
C ILE A 33 1.48 -16.18 2.50
N CYS A 34 2.01 -16.19 3.72
CA CYS A 34 2.58 -15.00 4.33
C CYS A 34 3.93 -14.68 3.68
N PRO A 35 4.20 -13.48 3.15
CA PRO A 35 5.49 -13.17 2.56
C PRO A 35 6.62 -13.07 3.61
N SER A 36 6.31 -12.84 4.88
CA SER A 36 7.30 -12.71 5.97
C SER A 36 7.74 -14.07 6.51
N CYS A 37 6.80 -14.87 7.04
CA CYS A 37 7.13 -16.16 7.66
C CYS A 37 6.95 -17.36 6.71
N ARG A 38 6.45 -17.14 5.48
CA ARG A 38 6.21 -18.17 4.46
C ARG A 38 5.17 -19.25 4.82
N ILE A 39 4.53 -19.15 6.00
CA ILE A 39 3.46 -20.05 6.43
C ILE A 39 2.20 -19.85 5.56
N PRO A 40 1.47 -20.93 5.21
CA PRO A 40 0.23 -20.86 4.46
C PRO A 40 -0.87 -19.98 5.09
N LEU A 41 -1.54 -19.24 4.19
CA LEU A 41 -2.77 -18.46 4.34
C LEU A 41 -4.02 -19.33 4.61
N ILE A 42 -4.91 -18.92 5.52
CA ILE A 42 -6.32 -19.33 5.54
C ILE A 42 -7.20 -18.09 5.30
N ALA A 43 -7.96 -18.07 4.20
CA ALA A 43 -8.93 -17.02 3.92
C ALA A 43 -10.19 -17.19 4.81
N ARG A 44 -10.32 -16.36 5.85
CA ARG A 44 -11.49 -16.37 6.75
C ARG A 44 -12.56 -15.43 6.22
N GLN A 45 -13.49 -15.99 5.45
CA GLN A 45 -14.66 -15.28 4.92
C GLN A 45 -15.94 -15.75 5.64
N GLY A 46 -16.77 -14.82 6.08
CA GLY A 46 -18.02 -15.11 6.78
C GLY A 46 -18.88 -13.88 7.06
N LYS A 47 -20.09 -14.08 7.57
CA LYS A 47 -21.06 -13.00 7.80
C LYS A 47 -20.79 -12.18 9.08
N ALA A 48 -20.17 -12.79 10.09
CA ALA A 48 -20.02 -12.20 11.42
C ALA A 48 -18.76 -11.34 11.58
N ASN A 49 -17.68 -11.67 10.87
CA ASN A 49 -16.38 -11.03 11.01
C ASN A 49 -15.93 -10.44 9.68
N ARG A 50 -15.23 -9.29 9.73
CA ARG A 50 -14.50 -8.75 8.57
C ARG A 50 -13.60 -9.82 8.00
N TRP A 51 -13.62 -9.98 6.68
CA TRP A 51 -12.83 -10.98 6.01
C TRP A 51 -11.35 -10.66 6.15
N HIS A 52 -10.54 -11.69 6.38
CA HIS A 52 -9.10 -11.56 6.55
C HIS A 52 -8.42 -12.91 6.34
N PHE A 53 -7.13 -12.88 6.06
CA PHE A 53 -6.24 -14.01 6.15
C PHE A 53 -5.78 -14.24 7.60
N ALA A 54 -5.63 -15.51 7.95
CA ALA A 54 -4.99 -15.96 9.19
C ALA A 54 -3.97 -17.05 8.87
N HIS A 55 -2.88 -17.14 9.62
CA HIS A 55 -1.90 -18.21 9.48
C HIS A 55 -2.54 -19.58 9.73
N ALA A 56 -2.19 -20.58 8.92
CA ALA A 56 -2.77 -21.91 8.99
C ALA A 56 -2.39 -22.71 10.24
N SER A 57 -1.26 -22.36 10.86
CA SER A 57 -0.79 -22.93 12.13
C SER A 57 -0.07 -21.84 12.90
N ARG A 58 -0.43 -21.66 14.18
CA ARG A 58 0.44 -21.01 15.18
C ARG A 58 1.21 -22.05 16.01
N ASP A 59 0.92 -23.34 15.83
CA ASP A 59 1.48 -24.47 16.58
C ASP A 59 2.50 -25.25 15.72
N VAL A 60 3.34 -24.55 14.97
CA VAL A 60 4.55 -25.17 14.42
C VAL A 60 5.68 -24.70 15.33
N ASP A 61 6.19 -25.61 16.16
CA ASP A 61 7.30 -25.37 17.09
C ASP A 61 8.62 -24.96 16.38
N GLU A 62 8.60 -24.87 15.05
CA GLU A 62 9.75 -24.59 14.17
C GLU A 62 9.55 -23.30 13.36
N VAL A 63 9.13 -22.22 14.02
CA VAL A 63 9.28 -20.87 13.46
C VAL A 63 10.18 -20.10 14.42
N GLU A 64 11.47 -20.04 14.10
CA GLU A 64 12.49 -19.37 14.93
C GLU A 64 12.23 -17.87 15.17
N LYS A 65 11.19 -17.27 14.54
CA LYS A 65 10.84 -15.86 14.66
C LYS A 65 9.34 -15.60 14.67
N GLU A 66 8.92 -14.68 15.55
CA GLU A 66 7.59 -14.09 15.49
C GLU A 66 7.32 -13.46 14.11
N CYS A 67 6.12 -13.65 13.57
CA CYS A 67 5.76 -13.12 12.27
C CYS A 67 5.38 -11.64 12.36
N GLU A 68 6.19 -10.77 11.76
CA GLU A 68 5.98 -9.31 11.74
C GLU A 68 4.98 -8.84 10.66
N PHE A 69 4.41 -9.77 9.87
CA PHE A 69 3.45 -9.43 8.82
C PHE A 69 2.09 -9.04 9.40
N SER A 70 1.96 -7.76 9.71
CA SER A 70 0.76 -7.15 10.26
C SER A 70 -0.17 -6.59 9.18
N PHE A 71 -1.35 -6.14 9.62
CA PHE A 71 -2.29 -5.38 8.78
C PHE A 71 -1.60 -4.28 7.97
N PHE A 72 -0.83 -3.41 8.64
CA PHE A 72 -0.18 -2.27 7.99
C PHE A 72 0.87 -2.68 6.95
N VAL A 73 1.66 -3.72 7.26
CA VAL A 73 2.67 -4.23 6.33
C VAL A 73 1.99 -4.79 5.08
N SER A 74 0.89 -5.53 5.23
CA SER A 74 0.14 -6.07 4.09
C SER A 74 -0.47 -4.98 3.21
N VAL A 75 -1.09 -3.95 3.80
CA VAL A 75 -1.64 -2.80 3.07
C VAL A 75 -0.55 -2.05 2.32
N ARG A 76 0.58 -1.76 3.00
CA ARG A 76 1.72 -1.09 2.37
C ARG A 76 2.26 -1.88 1.19
N THR A 77 2.27 -3.21 1.30
CA THR A 77 2.82 -4.07 0.26
C THR A 77 1.90 -4.17 -0.94
N MET A 78 0.58 -4.27 -0.72
CA MET A 78 -0.41 -4.14 -1.80
C MET A 78 -0.32 -2.79 -2.50
N ALA A 79 -0.23 -1.69 -1.74
CA ALA A 79 -0.06 -0.35 -2.31
C ALA A 79 1.18 -0.27 -3.20
N LYS A 80 2.32 -0.84 -2.77
CA LYS A 80 3.53 -0.92 -3.60
C LYS A 80 3.30 -1.67 -4.91
N GLN A 81 2.61 -2.81 -4.89
CA GLN A 81 2.30 -3.57 -6.10
C GLN A 81 1.48 -2.74 -7.10
N LEU A 82 0.46 -2.00 -6.64
CA LEU A 82 -0.34 -1.14 -7.51
C LEU A 82 0.48 -0.01 -8.13
N LEU A 83 1.37 0.59 -7.34
CA LEU A 83 2.29 1.64 -7.82
C LEU A 83 3.32 1.10 -8.83
N GLU A 84 3.75 -0.15 -8.67
CA GLU A 84 4.69 -0.80 -9.60
C GLU A 84 4.07 -1.03 -10.97
N VAL A 85 2.79 -1.42 -11.04
CA VAL A 85 2.06 -1.55 -12.31
C VAL A 85 1.93 -0.20 -13.02
N GLY A 86 1.80 0.87 -12.24
CA GLY A 86 1.53 2.22 -12.72
C GLY A 86 0.02 2.51 -12.67
N MET A 87 -0.32 3.74 -12.30
CA MET A 87 -1.71 4.16 -12.15
C MET A 87 -1.86 5.67 -12.37
N ALA A 88 -3.02 6.10 -12.84
CA ALA A 88 -3.41 7.51 -12.81
C ALA A 88 -4.09 7.81 -11.46
N VAL A 89 -3.66 8.90 -10.82
CA VAL A 89 -4.25 9.39 -9.57
C VAL A 89 -4.67 10.84 -9.78
N VAL A 90 -5.91 11.14 -9.45
CA VAL A 90 -6.40 12.51 -9.38
C VAL A 90 -6.07 13.06 -8.00
N LEU A 91 -5.21 14.06 -7.95
CA LEU A 91 -4.96 14.82 -6.74
C LEU A 91 -6.07 15.87 -6.58
N PRO A 92 -6.75 15.91 -5.42
CA PRO A 92 -7.83 16.86 -5.21
C PRO A 92 -7.29 18.29 -5.13
N GLU A 93 -8.19 19.21 -5.42
CA GLU A 93 -8.01 20.61 -5.06
C GLU A 93 -8.05 20.75 -3.53
N TRP A 94 -7.08 21.50 -2.99
CA TRP A 94 -7.03 21.86 -1.58
C TRP A 94 -6.84 23.36 -1.44
N ARG A 95 -7.75 23.98 -0.69
CA ARG A 95 -7.70 25.39 -0.32
C ARG A 95 -7.60 25.52 1.19
N ASP A 96 -7.00 26.61 1.60
CA ASP A 96 -6.91 26.98 3.01
C ASP A 96 -7.09 28.50 3.12
N ALA A 97 -7.31 28.99 4.34
CA ALA A 97 -7.59 30.40 4.59
C ALA A 97 -6.76 30.92 5.77
N ILE A 98 -6.13 32.07 5.58
CA ILE A 98 -5.52 32.82 6.67
C ILE A 98 -6.61 33.70 7.28
N ILE A 99 -6.81 33.59 8.59
CA ILE A 99 -7.75 34.41 9.36
C ILE A 99 -6.95 35.26 10.34
N GLU A 100 -6.93 36.56 10.12
CA GLU A 100 -6.28 37.52 11.01
C GLU A 100 -7.33 38.44 11.65
N LYS A 101 -7.22 38.68 12.96
CA LYS A 101 -8.15 39.54 13.70
C LYS A 101 -7.41 40.72 14.29
N CYS A 102 -7.75 41.93 13.86
CA CYS A 102 -7.14 43.17 14.33
C CYS A 102 -8.23 44.18 14.70
N HIS A 103 -8.20 44.70 15.93
CA HIS A 103 -9.09 45.79 16.40
C HIS A 103 -10.57 45.66 15.97
N SER A 104 -11.16 44.48 16.19
CA SER A 104 -12.57 44.13 15.85
C SER A 104 -12.85 43.85 14.37
N GLU A 105 -11.86 43.98 13.49
CA GLU A 105 -11.94 43.60 12.08
C GLU A 105 -11.37 42.19 11.88
N VAL A 106 -11.99 41.41 11.00
CA VAL A 106 -11.56 40.06 10.63
C VAL A 106 -11.13 40.09 9.17
N PHE A 107 -9.85 39.83 8.92
CA PHE A 107 -9.31 39.62 7.60
C PHE A 107 -9.29 38.12 7.30
N ILE A 108 -9.90 37.74 6.18
CA ILE A 108 -9.91 36.35 5.69
C ILE A 108 -9.38 36.37 4.27
N GLU A 109 -8.29 35.65 4.02
CA GLU A 109 -7.72 35.46 2.68
C GLU A 109 -7.61 33.97 2.37
N GLU A 110 -8.35 33.52 1.35
CA GLU A 110 -8.27 32.15 0.86
C GLU A 110 -7.13 32.00 -0.16
N TYR A 111 -6.38 30.90 -0.03
CA TYR A 111 -5.29 30.56 -0.93
C TYR A 111 -5.30 29.08 -1.31
N TRP A 112 -4.62 28.79 -2.41
CA TRP A 112 -4.49 27.44 -2.94
C TRP A 112 -3.28 26.75 -2.36
N ILE A 113 -3.48 25.61 -1.68
CA ILE A 113 -2.37 24.73 -1.32
C ILE A 113 -2.04 23.83 -2.52
N THR A 114 -3.06 23.22 -3.13
CA THR A 114 -2.91 22.42 -4.35
C THR A 114 -4.07 22.63 -5.30
N ARG A 115 -3.78 22.75 -6.59
CA ARG A 115 -4.81 22.69 -7.64
C ARG A 115 -5.11 21.23 -7.98
N LYS A 116 -6.36 20.97 -8.39
CA LYS A 116 -6.74 19.66 -8.92
C LYS A 116 -5.83 19.31 -10.10
N THR A 117 -5.12 18.20 -9.98
CA THR A 117 -4.14 17.75 -10.98
C THR A 117 -4.25 16.26 -11.18
N GLU A 118 -4.20 15.80 -12.41
CA GLU A 118 -4.09 14.37 -12.72
C GLU A 118 -2.61 14.00 -12.85
N VAL A 119 -2.17 13.04 -12.05
CA VAL A 119 -0.78 12.56 -12.05
C VAL A 119 -0.77 11.12 -12.50
N THR A 120 -0.05 10.84 -13.57
CA THR A 120 0.18 9.46 -14.05
C THR A 120 1.48 8.94 -13.48
N LEU A 121 1.37 7.91 -12.63
CA LEU A 121 2.51 7.14 -12.14
C LEU A 121 2.90 6.12 -13.20
N LYS A 122 4.07 6.31 -13.81
CA LYS A 122 4.63 5.35 -14.77
C LYS A 122 5.07 4.09 -14.02
N THR A 123 4.94 2.93 -14.67
CA THR A 123 5.44 1.64 -14.19
C THR A 123 6.89 1.79 -13.72
N TYR A 124 7.13 1.53 -12.44
CA TYR A 124 8.47 1.60 -11.87
C TYR A 124 9.13 0.22 -11.94
N ARG A 125 10.16 0.07 -12.76
CA ARG A 125 11.03 -1.10 -12.70
C ARG A 125 12.07 -0.87 -11.61
N ARG A 126 11.98 -1.65 -10.54
CA ARG A 126 13.04 -1.70 -9.53
C ARG A 126 14.28 -2.25 -10.22
N ASN A 127 15.28 -1.40 -10.47
CA ASN A 127 16.60 -1.90 -10.85
C ASN A 127 17.11 -2.71 -9.65
N THR A 128 16.99 -4.03 -9.72
CA THR A 128 17.72 -4.91 -8.83
C THR A 128 19.18 -4.75 -9.21
N PHE A 129 19.85 -3.78 -8.57
CA PHE A 129 21.29 -3.78 -8.47
C PHE A 129 21.69 -4.99 -7.62
N SER A 130 21.68 -6.17 -8.24
CA SER A 130 22.65 -7.19 -7.85
C SER A 130 23.99 -6.58 -8.18
N THR A 131 24.75 -6.28 -7.13
CA THR A 131 26.09 -5.68 -7.14
C THR A 131 26.12 -4.15 -7.34
N VAL A 132 26.49 -3.49 -6.23
CA VAL A 132 27.04 -2.13 -6.07
C VAL A 132 27.47 -1.44 -7.36
N CYS A 133 26.78 -0.37 -7.76
CA CYS A 133 27.40 0.78 -8.44
C CYS A 133 26.48 2.01 -8.34
N TRP A 134 26.77 2.91 -7.40
CA TRP A 134 26.22 4.26 -7.43
C TRP A 134 26.81 4.97 -8.65
N SER A 135 26.00 5.17 -9.68
CA SER A 135 26.36 6.07 -10.79
C SER A 135 25.10 6.64 -11.44
N ILE A 136 24.87 7.92 -11.11
CA ILE A 136 24.33 8.96 -12.00
C ILE A 136 22.80 8.94 -12.19
N PHE A 137 22.12 9.67 -11.30
CA PHE A 137 20.90 10.39 -11.65
C PHE A 137 21.26 11.46 -12.69
N THR A 138 20.86 11.30 -13.94
CA THR A 138 20.72 12.43 -14.87
C THR A 138 19.24 12.77 -14.96
N LEU A 139 18.83 13.78 -14.18
CA LEU A 139 17.58 14.51 -14.43
C LEU A 139 17.75 15.26 -15.76
N ARG A 140 17.10 14.79 -16.82
CA ARG A 140 16.76 15.66 -17.95
C ARG A 140 15.40 16.27 -17.67
N SER A 141 15.40 17.54 -17.25
CA SER A 141 14.28 18.45 -17.49
C SER A 141 14.06 18.51 -18.99
N VAL A 142 12.82 18.31 -19.43
CA VAL A 142 12.42 18.63 -20.80
C VAL A 142 11.46 19.80 -20.66
N ASP A 143 12.04 21.00 -20.63
CA ASP A 143 11.31 22.23 -20.87
C ASP A 143 10.79 22.18 -22.31
N THR A 144 9.48 22.24 -22.49
CA THR A 144 8.87 22.59 -23.77
C THR A 144 7.89 23.73 -23.52
N LEU A 145 8.42 24.94 -23.75
CA LEU A 145 7.65 26.13 -24.07
C LEU A 145 7.15 25.99 -25.52
N SER A 146 5.85 26.17 -25.70
CA SER A 146 5.24 26.62 -26.96
C SER A 146 4.01 27.43 -26.61
#